data_AF-A0A564YUS3-F1
#
_entry.id   AF-A0A564YUS3-F1
#
_cell.length_a   1.000
_cell.length_b   1.000
_cell.length_c   1.000
_cell.angle_alpha   90.00
_cell.angle_beta   90.00
_cell.angle_gamma   90.00
#
_symmetry.space_group_name_H-M   'P 1'
#
loop_
_entity.id
_entity.type
_entity.pdbx_description
1 polymer ?
#
loop_
_entity_poly.entity_id
_entity_poly.type
_entity_poly.pdbx_seq_one_letter_code
_entity_poly.pdbx_strand_id
1 'polypeptide(L)'
;MALDGVTCRKSSSVNKCLIQLKRMVPSVRGHKRIKKLELLQHVINYIQDLESALIQDVRINQISPSTNELELSNSSKSETQ
;
A
#
# COMPACT_ATOMS: atom_id res chain seq x y z
N MET A 1 8.86 45.77 -29.50
CA MET A 1 10.04 44.96 -29.12
C MET A 1 9.55 43.72 -28.40
N ALA A 2 10.22 42.60 -28.68
CA ALA A 2 9.70 41.25 -28.62
C ALA A 2 9.55 40.63 -27.21
N LEU A 3 8.59 39.71 -27.12
CA LEU A 3 8.61 38.39 -26.46
C LEU A 3 9.66 38.15 -25.37
N ASP A 4 9.19 37.82 -24.16
CA ASP A 4 9.71 36.65 -23.43
C ASP A 4 8.68 36.07 -22.47
N GLY A 5 8.53 34.75 -22.58
CA GLY A 5 7.35 34.00 -22.20
C GLY A 5 7.15 33.77 -20.71
N VAL A 6 5.88 33.55 -20.38
CA VAL A 6 5.37 32.91 -19.17
C VAL A 6 6.28 31.76 -18.74
N THR A 7 7.06 31.98 -17.68
CA THR A 7 7.73 30.87 -16.99
C THR A 7 6.68 30.12 -16.17
N CYS A 8 6.33 28.92 -16.62
CA CYS A 8 5.44 27.97 -15.95
C CYS A 8 5.90 27.66 -14.51
N ARG A 9 5.38 28.40 -13.53
CA ARG A 9 5.64 28.17 -12.11
C ARG A 9 4.66 27.11 -11.53
N LYS A 10 4.71 25.87 -12.03
CA LYS A 10 3.87 24.74 -11.53
C LYS A 10 4.69 23.59 -10.90
N SER A 11 5.98 23.80 -10.65
CA SER A 11 6.89 22.80 -10.05
C SER A 11 6.81 22.72 -8.51
N SER A 12 6.09 23.62 -7.84
CA SER A 12 6.04 23.66 -6.37
C SER A 12 5.12 22.59 -5.76
N SER A 13 4.05 22.17 -6.46
CA SER A 13 3.07 21.22 -5.92
C SER A 13 3.62 19.79 -5.82
N VAL A 14 4.24 19.29 -6.89
CA VAL A 14 4.77 17.91 -6.92
C VAL A 14 5.90 17.73 -5.89
N ASN A 15 6.79 18.72 -5.75
CA ASN A 15 7.86 18.62 -4.76
C ASN A 15 7.31 18.63 -3.32
N LYS A 16 6.28 19.44 -3.03
CA LYS A 16 5.58 19.41 -1.74
C LYS A 16 4.93 18.05 -1.47
N CYS A 17 4.29 17.47 -2.49
CA CYS A 17 3.72 16.12 -2.41
C CYS A 17 4.80 15.08 -2.08
N LEU A 18 5.94 15.08 -2.77
CA LEU A 18 7.03 14.15 -2.48
C LEU A 18 7.59 14.31 -1.05
N ILE A 19 7.70 15.54 -0.55
CA ILE A 19 8.11 15.80 0.83
C ILE A 19 7.07 15.24 1.82
N GLN A 20 5.79 15.43 1.53
CA GLN A 20 4.71 14.92 2.36
C GLN A 20 4.68 13.38 2.38
N LEU A 21 4.80 12.74 1.21
CA LEU A 21 4.89 11.28 1.08
C LEU A 21 6.05 10.73 1.93
N LYS A 22 7.22 11.37 1.89
CA LYS A 22 8.39 10.98 2.69
C LYS A 22 8.16 11.06 4.21
N ARG A 23 7.26 11.94 4.67
CA ARG A 23 6.91 12.05 6.11
C ARG A 23 5.90 10.99 6.55
N MET A 24 5.06 10.52 5.62
CA MET A 24 3.98 9.57 5.88
C MET A 24 4.43 8.11 5.79
N VAL A 25 5.34 7.79 4.87
CA VAL A 25 5.79 6.41 4.63
C VAL A 25 6.82 6.00 5.69
N PRO A 26 6.56 4.97 6.51
CA PRO A 26 7.43 4.57 7.63
C PRO A 26 8.85 4.16 7.20
N SER A 27 8.96 3.43 6.08
CA SER A 27 10.23 2.88 5.58
C SER A 27 11.24 3.90 5.07
N VAL A 28 10.80 5.14 4.77
CA VAL A 28 11.66 6.21 4.23
C VAL A 28 11.70 7.46 5.12
N ARG A 29 10.94 7.45 6.23
CA ARG A 29 10.92 8.54 7.20
C ARG A 29 12.31 8.71 7.78
N GLY A 30 12.90 9.89 7.61
CA GLY A 30 14.24 10.22 8.13
C GLY A 30 15.41 9.98 7.17
N HIS A 31 15.19 9.35 6.00
CA HIS A 31 16.26 9.19 5.01
C HIS A 31 16.71 10.55 4.47
N LYS A 32 18.01 10.88 4.52
CA LYS A 32 18.50 12.20 4.07
C LYS A 32 18.35 12.39 2.56
N ARG A 33 18.64 11.36 1.77
CA ARG A 33 18.53 11.35 0.31
C ARG A 33 17.85 10.06 -0.15
N ILE A 34 16.89 10.19 -1.05
CA ILE A 34 16.16 9.08 -1.67
C ILE A 34 15.84 9.48 -3.11
N LYS A 35 15.93 8.55 -4.07
CA LYS A 35 15.55 8.85 -5.47
C LYS A 35 14.02 8.97 -5.58
N LYS A 36 13.52 9.77 -6.54
CA LYS A 36 12.05 9.93 -6.73
C LYS A 36 11.37 8.59 -6.99
N LEU A 37 11.96 7.75 -7.85
CA LEU A 37 11.43 6.43 -8.17
C LEU A 37 11.38 5.51 -6.94
N GLU A 38 12.47 5.49 -6.17
CA GLU A 38 12.59 4.71 -4.94
C GLU A 38 11.52 5.13 -3.92
N LEU A 39 11.31 6.45 -3.73
CA LEU A 39 10.22 6.96 -2.90
C LEU A 39 8.84 6.49 -3.39
N LEU A 40 8.58 6.50 -4.70
CA LEU A 40 7.32 6.01 -5.25
C LEU A 40 7.11 4.51 -5.01
N GLN A 41 8.17 3.70 -5.11
CA GLN A 41 8.12 2.27 -4.79
C GLN A 41 7.75 2.05 -3.31
N HIS A 42 8.39 2.79 -2.39
CA HIS A 42 8.05 2.70 -0.97
C HIS A 42 6.61 3.13 -0.66
N VAL A 43 6.07 4.12 -1.39
CA VAL A 43 4.66 4.53 -1.27
C VAL A 43 3.73 3.41 -1.73
N ILE A 44 4.02 2.77 -2.87
CA ILE A 44 3.21 1.65 -3.38
C ILE A 44 3.17 0.51 -2.37
N ASN A 45 4.33 0.10 -1.83
CA ASN A 45 4.40 -0.96 -0.84
C ASN A 45 3.60 -0.59 0.43
N TYR A 46 3.75 0.64 0.92
CA TYR A 46 3.03 1.09 2.11
C TYR A 46 1.51 1.09 1.91
N ILE A 47 1.01 1.47 0.73
CA ILE A 47 -0.43 1.38 0.43
C ILE A 47 -0.89 -0.08 0.46
N GLN A 48 -0.15 -1.00 -0.16
CA GLN A 48 -0.49 -2.43 -0.18
C GLN A 48 -0.48 -3.06 1.23
N ASP A 49 0.49 -2.68 2.07
CA ASP A 49 0.57 -3.12 3.47
C ASP A 49 -0.63 -2.63 4.28
N LEU A 50 -1.02 -1.36 4.10
CA LEU A 50 -2.20 -0.77 4.74
C LEU A 50 -3.49 -1.42 4.28
N GLU A 51 -3.67 -1.64 2.96
CA GLU A 51 -4.85 -2.31 2.42
C GLU A 51 -4.97 -3.73 2.99
N SER A 52 -3.87 -4.48 3.07
CA SER A 52 -3.85 -5.84 3.62
C SER A 52 -4.21 -5.86 5.10
N ALA A 53 -3.65 -4.95 5.90
CA ALA A 53 -3.96 -4.83 7.33
C ALA A 53 -5.43 -4.44 7.56
N LEU A 54 -5.93 -3.45 6.83
CA LEU A 54 -7.31 -2.96 7.00
C LEU A 54 -8.35 -3.95 6.48
N ILE A 55 -8.07 -4.72 5.42
CA ILE A 55 -8.96 -5.78 4.93
C ILE A 55 -9.13 -6.89 6.00
N GLN A 56 -8.06 -7.24 6.72
CA GLN A 56 -8.15 -8.22 7.81
C GLN A 56 -9.07 -7.70 8.93
N ASP A 57 -8.90 -6.45 9.34
CA ASP A 57 -9.75 -5.83 10.37
C ASP A 57 -11.22 -5.72 9.94
N VAL A 58 -11.49 -5.35 8.68
CA VAL A 58 -12.85 -5.24 8.14
C VAL A 58 -13.51 -6.61 8.00
N ARG A 59 -12.79 -7.65 7.57
CA ARG A 59 -13.34 -9.01 7.53
C ARG A 59 -13.67 -9.51 8.94
N ILE A 60 -12.83 -9.26 9.94
CA ILE A 60 -13.11 -9.64 11.33
C ILE A 60 -14.35 -8.90 11.87
N ASN A 61 -14.54 -7.62 11.51
CA ASN A 61 -15.72 -6.85 11.92
C ASN A 61 -17.01 -7.14 11.12
N GLN A 62 -16.94 -7.92 10.03
CA GLN A 62 -18.12 -8.27 9.20
C GLN A 62 -18.47 -9.77 9.27
N ILE A 63 -17.67 -10.59 9.95
CA ILE A 63 -17.98 -11.99 10.22
C ILE A 63 -18.56 -12.07 11.63
N SER A 64 -19.89 -11.95 11.71
CA SER A 64 -20.62 -12.54 12.84
C SER A 64 -20.27 -14.05 12.87
N PRO A 65 -19.95 -14.64 14.04
CA PRO A 65 -19.71 -16.07 14.15
C PRO A 65 -21.07 -16.78 14.12
N SER A 66 -21.67 -16.90 12.94
CA SER A 66 -22.63 -17.97 12.67
C SER A 66 -21.83 -19.12 12.08
N THR A 67 -21.20 -19.88 12.97
CA THR A 67 -20.71 -21.24 12.75
C THR A 67 -21.85 -22.10 12.22
N ASN A 68 -21.89 -22.30 10.90
CA ASN A 68 -22.47 -23.48 10.29
C ASN A 68 -21.32 -24.25 9.65
N GLU A 69 -20.73 -25.09 10.50
CA GLU A 69 -20.31 -26.47 10.22
C GLU A 69 -20.52 -26.92 8.76
N LEU A 70 -19.42 -27.14 8.04
CA LEU A 70 -19.33 -28.13 6.97
C LEU A 70 -17.88 -28.65 6.97
N GLU A 71 -17.66 -29.58 7.89
CA GLU A 71 -16.67 -30.63 7.81
C GLU A 71 -16.90 -31.43 6.52
N LEU A 72 -15.85 -31.74 5.75
CA LEU A 72 -15.67 -32.92 4.89
C LEU A 72 -14.53 -32.68 3.90
N SER A 73 -13.32 -33.11 4.25
CA SER A 73 -12.38 -33.71 3.29
C SER A 73 -11.20 -34.39 3.99
N ASN A 74 -11.47 -35.43 4.77
CA ASN A 74 -10.45 -36.44 5.03
C ASN A 74 -10.64 -37.61 4.07
N SER A 75 -9.92 -37.50 2.96
CA SER A 75 -9.71 -38.55 1.97
C SER A 75 -9.17 -39.81 2.66
N SER A 76 -10.00 -40.85 2.72
CA SER A 76 -9.56 -42.17 3.15
C SER A 76 -8.67 -42.77 2.07
N LYS A 77 -7.38 -42.94 2.37
CA LYS A 77 -6.47 -43.76 1.58
C LYS A 77 -5.72 -44.74 2.48
N SER A 78 -6.11 -46.01 2.38
CA SER A 78 -5.35 -47.23 2.75
C SER A 78 -6.25 -48.40 2.35
N GLU A 79 -6.08 -49.09 1.22
CA GLU A 79 -4.98 -50.02 0.88
C GLU A 79 -4.56 -50.85 2.09
N THR A 80 -4.92 -52.15 2.12
CA THR A 80 -4.00 -53.30 2.25
C THR A 80 -4.78 -54.61 2.14
N GLN A 81 -4.41 -55.38 1.11
CA GLN A 81 -4.24 -56.85 1.00
C GLN A 81 -5.17 -57.83 1.71
#